data_AF-B5JY59-F1
#
_entry.id   AF-B5JY59-F1
#
_cell.length_a   1.000
_cell.length_b   1.000
_cell.length_c   1.000
_cell.angle_alpha   90.00
_cell.angle_beta   90.00
_cell.angle_gamma   90.00
#
_symmetry.space_group_name_H-M   'P 1'
#
loop_
_entity.id
_entity.type
_entity.pdbx_description
1 polymer ?
#
loop_
_entity_poly.entity_id
_entity_poly.type
_entity_poly.pdbx_seq_one_letter_code
_entity_poly.pdbx_strand_id
1 'polypeptide(L)'
;MQFKIIAAALIVITALLGAIGFVWQQTRVMGQKMETLDQTIGTLQQSLKSANGTIITLQQQNAERAQQQATLRQALERSQSDANQRIQKLKALQDEQLNAWSSQPLPNPIKRLRQRPSIRGANAYRHYLRDTEPLPALAQ
;
A
#
# COMPACT_ATOMS: atom_id res chain seq x y z
N MET A 1 66.04 -56.32 -53.86
CA MET A 1 64.71 -55.67 -53.92
C MET A 1 63.85 -55.96 -52.69
N GLN A 2 63.78 -57.21 -52.19
CA GLN A 2 62.90 -57.63 -51.08
C GLN A 2 63.05 -56.82 -49.77
N PHE A 3 64.28 -56.49 -49.35
CA PHE A 3 64.51 -55.75 -48.09
C PHE A 3 63.94 -54.32 -48.09
N LYS A 4 63.91 -53.66 -49.26
CA LYS A 4 63.38 -52.30 -49.41
C LYS A 4 61.85 -52.27 -49.32
N ILE A 5 61.18 -53.33 -49.79
CA ILE A 5 59.73 -53.48 -49.75
C ILE A 5 59.26 -53.73 -48.31
N ILE A 6 59.98 -54.56 -47.56
CA ILE A 6 59.70 -54.82 -46.14
C ILE A 6 59.89 -53.55 -45.30
N ALA A 7 60.96 -52.79 -45.55
CA ALA A 7 61.19 -51.52 -44.87
C ALA A 7 60.10 -50.48 -45.17
N ALA A 8 59.65 -50.38 -46.43
CA ALA A 8 58.55 -49.49 -46.81
C ALA A 8 57.22 -49.89 -46.15
N ALA A 9 56.93 -51.20 -46.07
CA ALA A 9 55.73 -51.70 -45.42
C ALA A 9 55.69 -51.39 -43.91
N LEU A 10 56.83 -51.51 -43.21
CA LEU A 10 56.92 -51.18 -41.79
C LEU A 10 56.69 -49.70 -41.48
N ILE A 11 57.16 -48.81 -42.35
CA ILE A 11 56.95 -47.35 -42.22
C ILE A 11 55.47 -47.01 -42.41
N VAL A 12 54.82 -47.63 -43.39
CA VAL A 12 53.38 -47.40 -43.64
C VAL A 12 52.53 -47.92 -42.47
N ILE A 13 52.86 -49.08 -41.91
CA ILE A 13 52.14 -49.65 -40.76
C ILE A 13 52.30 -48.77 -39.51
N THR A 14 53.50 -48.26 -39.24
CA THR A 14 53.74 -47.36 -38.09
C THR A 14 53.04 -46.01 -38.28
N ALA A 15 52.99 -45.48 -39.50
CA ALA A 15 52.23 -44.27 -39.80
C ALA A 15 50.72 -44.46 -39.61
N LEU A 16 50.17 -45.62 -40.04
CA LEU A 16 48.76 -45.95 -39.85
C LEU A 16 48.40 -46.11 -38.37
N LEU A 17 49.25 -46.76 -37.58
CA LEU A 17 49.04 -46.91 -36.12
C LEU A 17 49.11 -45.56 -35.40
N GLY A 18 50.03 -44.68 -35.79
CA GLY A 18 50.11 -43.31 -35.26
C GLY A 18 48.85 -42.49 -35.56
N ALA A 19 48.32 -42.59 -36.79
CA ALA A 19 47.09 -41.93 -37.19
C ALA A 19 45.87 -42.44 -36.40
N ILE A 20 45.77 -43.76 -36.17
CA ILE A 20 44.69 -44.35 -35.36
C ILE A 20 44.77 -43.89 -33.91
N GLY A 21 45.97 -43.85 -33.33
CA GLY A 21 46.19 -43.34 -31.96
C GLY A 21 45.84 -41.86 -31.80
N PHE A 22 46.17 -41.04 -32.80
CA PHE A 22 45.83 -39.61 -32.83
C PHE A 22 44.32 -39.37 -32.91
N VAL A 23 43.62 -40.12 -33.76
CA VAL A 23 42.14 -40.08 -33.84
C VAL A 23 41.51 -40.53 -32.52
N TRP A 24 42.05 -41.55 -31.86
CA TRP A 24 41.61 -41.99 -30.53
C TRP A 24 41.82 -40.93 -29.44
N GLN A 25 42.91 -40.18 -29.48
CA GLN A 25 43.17 -39.09 -28.54
C GLN A 25 42.21 -37.92 -28.79
N GLN A 26 41.91 -37.60 -30.04
CA GLN A 26 41.03 -36.50 -30.43
C GLN A 26 39.56 -36.79 -30.10
N THR A 27 39.09 -38.03 -30.27
CA THR A 27 37.72 -38.42 -29.90
C THR A 27 37.48 -38.37 -28.38
N ARG A 28 38.49 -38.70 -27.55
CA ARG A 28 38.39 -38.52 -26.09
C ARG A 28 38.23 -37.06 -25.67
N VAL A 29 38.90 -36.13 -26.36
CA VAL A 29 38.81 -34.68 -26.08
C VAL A 29 37.49 -34.09 -26.59
N MET A 30 36.88 -34.66 -27.63
CA MET A 30 35.56 -34.23 -28.15
C MET A 30 34.39 -34.75 -27.33
N GLY A 31 34.46 -35.95 -26.75
CA GLY A 31 33.42 -36.50 -25.87
C GLY A 31 33.16 -35.63 -24.64
N GLN A 32 34.20 -35.03 -24.06
CA GLN A 32 34.09 -34.13 -22.91
C GLN A 32 33.34 -32.83 -23.25
N LYS A 33 33.43 -32.33 -24.49
CA LYS A 33 32.73 -31.10 -24.89
C LYS A 33 31.22 -31.32 -24.97
N MET A 34 30.77 -32.47 -25.49
CA MET A 34 29.35 -32.82 -25.52
C MET A 34 28.79 -33.00 -24.10
N GLU A 35 29.54 -33.65 -23.21
CA GLU A 35 29.12 -33.84 -21.82
C GLU A 35 29.00 -32.52 -21.06
N THR A 36 29.95 -31.58 -21.25
CA THR A 36 29.84 -30.24 -20.64
C THR A 36 28.68 -29.42 -21.21
N LEU A 37 28.33 -29.58 -22.49
CA LEU A 37 27.20 -28.90 -23.11
C LEU A 37 25.87 -29.42 -22.56
N ASP A 38 25.71 -30.75 -22.42
CA ASP A 38 24.51 -31.33 -21.84
C ASP A 38 24.35 -30.96 -20.36
N GLN A 39 25.45 -30.94 -19.59
CA GLN A 39 25.43 -30.44 -18.22
C GLN A 39 25.04 -28.95 -18.15
N THR A 40 25.55 -28.12 -19.06
CA THR A 40 25.19 -26.70 -19.14
C THR A 40 23.72 -26.51 -19.52
N ILE A 41 23.20 -27.28 -20.46
CA ILE A 41 21.78 -27.23 -20.84
C ILE A 41 20.91 -27.68 -19.66
N GLY A 42 21.27 -28.76 -18.96
CA GLY A 42 20.55 -29.25 -17.79
C GLY A 42 20.51 -28.22 -16.65
N THR A 43 21.65 -27.58 -16.36
CA THR A 43 21.73 -26.52 -15.34
C THR A 43 20.93 -25.28 -15.71
N LEU A 44 20.97 -24.84 -16.97
CA LEU A 44 20.15 -23.72 -17.46
C LEU A 44 18.66 -24.05 -17.39
N GLN A 45 18.25 -25.26 -17.78
CA GLN A 45 16.86 -25.71 -17.64
C GLN A 45 16.41 -25.72 -16.19
N GLN A 46 17.25 -26.18 -15.27
CA GLN A 46 16.94 -26.18 -13.84
C GLN A 46 16.85 -24.76 -13.29
N SER A 47 17.74 -23.86 -13.71
CA SER A 47 17.69 -22.44 -13.36
C SER A 47 16.41 -21.78 -13.88
N LEU A 48 16.02 -22.05 -15.13
CA LEU A 48 14.77 -21.57 -15.72
C LEU A 48 13.54 -22.10 -14.98
N LYS A 49 13.51 -23.39 -14.63
CA LYS A 49 12.41 -23.98 -13.84
C LYS A 49 12.30 -23.30 -12.48
N SER A 50 13.41 -23.10 -11.79
CA SER A 50 13.45 -22.40 -10.50
C SER A 50 12.97 -20.94 -10.64
N ALA A 51 13.49 -20.20 -11.63
CA ALA A 51 13.09 -18.83 -11.89
C ALA A 51 11.60 -18.71 -12.21
N ASN A 52 11.07 -19.62 -13.04
CA ASN A 52 9.65 -19.66 -13.36
C ASN A 52 8.79 -19.98 -12.11
N GLY A 53 9.25 -20.89 -11.24
CA GLY A 53 8.60 -21.15 -9.95
C GLY A 53 8.59 -19.93 -9.03
N THR A 54 9.68 -19.16 -9.00
CA THR A 54 9.75 -17.88 -8.28
C THR A 54 8.79 -16.85 -8.88
N ILE A 55 8.68 -16.74 -10.20
CA ILE A 55 7.75 -15.82 -10.85
C ILE A 55 6.30 -16.18 -10.49
N ILE A 56 5.93 -17.46 -10.54
CA ILE A 56 4.58 -17.92 -10.19
C ILE A 56 4.25 -17.58 -8.73
N THR A 57 5.17 -17.85 -7.80
CA THR A 57 4.96 -17.54 -6.38
C THR A 57 4.85 -16.03 -6.13
N LEU A 58 5.68 -15.21 -6.80
CA LEU A 58 5.58 -13.75 -6.72
C LEU A 58 4.26 -13.22 -7.32
N GLN A 59 3.78 -13.80 -8.41
CA GLN A 59 2.48 -13.43 -8.99
C GLN A 59 1.33 -13.75 -8.03
N GLN A 60 1.35 -14.94 -7.41
CA GLN A 60 0.34 -15.31 -6.42
C GLN A 60 0.37 -14.37 -5.22
N GLN A 61 1.55 -14.09 -4.66
CA GLN A 61 1.70 -13.14 -3.55
C GLN A 61 1.24 -11.72 -3.93
N ASN A 62 1.52 -11.26 -5.15
CA ASN A 62 1.04 -9.96 -5.61
C ASN A 62 -0.48 -9.92 -5.76
N ALA A 63 -1.10 -10.99 -6.27
CA ALA A 63 -2.56 -11.08 -6.36
C ALA A 63 -3.21 -11.05 -4.96
N GLU A 64 -2.67 -11.81 -4.01
CA GLU A 64 -3.13 -11.80 -2.61
C GLU A 64 -2.95 -10.41 -1.96
N ARG A 65 -1.78 -9.79 -2.14
CA ARG A 65 -1.51 -8.43 -1.65
C ARG A 65 -2.44 -7.39 -2.26
N ALA A 66 -2.74 -7.48 -3.56
CA ALA A 66 -3.66 -6.57 -4.23
C ALA A 66 -5.08 -6.70 -3.67
N GLN A 67 -5.54 -7.93 -3.40
CA GLN A 67 -6.84 -8.17 -2.78
C GLN A 67 -6.89 -7.64 -1.34
N GLN A 68 -5.85 -7.87 -0.55
CA GLN A 68 -5.75 -7.32 0.81
C GLN A 68 -5.74 -5.79 0.78
N GLN A 69 -4.98 -5.17 -0.13
CA GLN A 69 -4.93 -3.72 -0.28
C GLN A 69 -6.29 -3.14 -0.70
N ALA A 70 -7.01 -3.81 -1.62
CA ALA A 70 -8.36 -3.40 -2.00
C ALA A 70 -9.33 -3.45 -0.80
N THR A 71 -9.24 -4.50 0.01
CA THR A 71 -10.04 -4.66 1.23
C THR A 71 -9.75 -3.56 2.25
N LEU A 72 -8.46 -3.26 2.47
CA LEU A 72 -8.03 -2.19 3.37
C LEU A 72 -8.50 -0.80 2.89
N ARG A 73 -8.42 -0.52 1.58
CA ARG A 73 -8.94 0.72 1.00
C ARG A 73 -10.44 0.84 1.19
N GLN A 74 -11.19 -0.22 0.93
CA GLN A 74 -12.63 -0.23 1.15
C GLN A 74 -13.00 -0.02 2.63
N ALA A 75 -12.25 -0.62 3.56
CA ALA A 75 -12.44 -0.41 5.00
C ALA A 75 -12.15 1.05 5.39
N LEU A 76 -11.09 1.66 4.83
CA LEU A 76 -10.74 3.04 5.07
C LEU A 76 -11.82 4.00 4.52
N GLU A 77 -12.29 3.78 3.30
CA GLU A 77 -13.38 4.57 2.69
C GLU A 77 -14.66 4.50 3.52
N ARG A 78 -15.04 3.29 3.97
CA ARG A 78 -16.21 3.11 4.86
C ARG A 78 -16.05 3.84 6.17
N SER A 79 -14.87 3.76 6.79
CA SER A 79 -14.58 4.46 8.05
C SER A 79 -14.63 5.98 7.89
N GLN A 80 -14.06 6.51 6.80
CA GLN A 80 -14.14 7.94 6.48
C GLN A 80 -15.58 8.38 6.23
N SER A 81 -16.39 7.58 5.53
CA SER A 81 -17.81 7.86 5.31
C SER A 81 -18.57 7.90 6.62
N ASP A 82 -18.40 6.92 7.52
CA ASP A 82 -19.05 6.90 8.84
C ASP A 82 -18.64 8.10 9.69
N ALA A 83 -17.34 8.42 9.72
CA ALA A 83 -16.83 9.59 10.42
C ALA A 83 -17.47 10.90 9.89
N ASN A 84 -17.53 11.06 8.57
CA ASN A 84 -18.16 12.23 7.96
C ASN A 84 -19.66 12.32 8.27
N GLN A 85 -20.38 11.20 8.22
CA GLN A 85 -21.80 11.16 8.60
C GLN A 85 -22.02 11.55 10.06
N ARG A 86 -21.18 11.05 10.98
CA ARG A 86 -21.24 11.43 12.39
C ARG A 86 -20.98 12.93 12.58
N ILE A 87 -19.96 13.48 11.91
CA ILE A 87 -19.66 14.91 11.97
C ILE A 87 -20.84 15.73 11.44
N GLN A 88 -21.43 15.35 10.31
CA GLN A 88 -22.59 16.04 9.74
C GLN A 88 -23.79 15.98 10.68
N LYS A 89 -24.07 14.81 11.28
CA LYS A 89 -25.15 14.67 12.26
C LYS A 89 -24.92 15.55 13.49
N LEU A 90 -23.70 15.61 14.01
CA LEU A 90 -23.36 16.47 15.14
C LEU A 90 -23.51 17.95 14.79
N LYS A 91 -23.12 18.37 13.59
CA LYS A 91 -23.33 19.74 13.10
C LYS A 91 -24.82 20.07 12.99
N ALA A 92 -25.61 19.19 12.38
CA ALA A 92 -27.05 19.38 12.25
C ALA A 92 -27.74 19.53 13.61
N LEU A 93 -27.37 18.72 14.60
CA LEU A 93 -27.89 18.83 15.97
C LEU A 93 -27.49 20.15 16.65
N GLN A 94 -26.26 20.62 16.45
CA GLN A 94 -25.81 21.91 16.98
C GLN A 94 -26.56 23.08 16.34
N ASP A 95 -26.74 23.04 15.01
CA ASP A 95 -27.47 24.07 14.28
C ASP A 95 -28.96 24.10 14.69
N GLU A 96 -29.58 22.93 14.84
CA GLU A 96 -30.97 22.82 15.33
C GLU A 96 -31.09 23.37 16.76
N GLN A 97 -30.18 23.01 17.66
CA GLN A 97 -30.16 23.55 19.02
C GLN A 97 -29.99 25.08 19.00
N LEU A 98 -29.04 25.61 18.24
CA LEU A 98 -28.82 27.06 18.13
C LEU A 98 -30.06 27.79 17.59
N ASN A 99 -30.70 27.22 16.56
CA ASN A 99 -31.94 27.75 16.00
C ASN A 99 -33.08 27.73 17.02
N ALA A 100 -33.21 26.65 17.80
CA ALA A 100 -34.21 26.55 18.86
C ALA A 100 -34.02 27.63 19.94
N TRP A 101 -32.78 27.83 20.42
CA TRP A 101 -32.45 28.89 21.37
C TRP A 101 -32.72 30.29 20.81
N SER A 102 -32.38 30.54 19.54
CA SER A 102 -32.64 31.83 18.91
C SER A 102 -34.13 32.10 18.66
N SER A 103 -34.93 31.05 18.47
CA SER A 103 -36.36 31.17 18.17
C SER A 103 -37.22 31.31 19.43
N GLN A 104 -36.68 31.00 20.61
CA GLN A 104 -37.39 31.18 21.86
C GLN A 104 -37.62 32.69 22.13
N PRO A 105 -38.87 33.11 22.44
CA PRO A 105 -39.13 34.50 22.78
C PRO A 105 -38.37 34.85 24.06
N LEU A 106 -37.72 36.02 24.08
CA LEU A 106 -36.94 36.42 25.25
C LEU A 106 -37.80 36.35 26.52
N PRO A 107 -37.27 35.84 27.65
CA PRO A 107 -37.98 35.84 28.91
C PRO A 107 -38.40 37.27 29.30
N ASN A 108 -39.61 37.42 29.85
CA ASN A 108 -40.16 38.72 30.30
C ASN A 108 -39.21 39.53 31.20
N PRO A 109 -38.42 38.94 32.12
CA PRO A 109 -37.41 39.66 32.90
C PRO A 109 -36.35 40.35 32.02
N ILE A 110 -35.90 39.68 30.96
CA ILE A 110 -34.89 40.22 30.02
C ILE A 110 -35.52 41.30 29.13
N LYS A 111 -36.79 41.14 28.72
CA LYS A 111 -37.51 42.21 28.00
C LYS A 111 -37.59 43.49 28.84
N ARG A 112 -37.90 43.38 30.14
CA ARG A 112 -37.93 44.53 31.08
C ARG A 112 -36.58 45.22 31.20
N LEU A 113 -35.47 44.46 31.26
CA LEU A 113 -34.12 45.05 31.31
C LEU A 113 -33.76 45.84 30.05
N ARG A 114 -34.25 45.42 28.88
CA ARG A 114 -34.04 46.14 27.60
C ARG A 114 -34.92 47.36 27.45
N GLN A 115 -36.08 47.38 28.11
CA GLN A 115 -36.92 48.57 28.18
C GLN A 115 -36.21 49.60 29.05
N ARG A 116 -35.35 50.40 28.43
CA ARG A 116 -34.62 51.45 29.12
C ARG A 116 -35.55 52.65 29.31
N PRO A 117 -35.87 53.05 30.56
CA PRO A 117 -36.63 54.27 30.79
C PRO A 117 -35.80 55.47 30.32
N SER A 118 -36.46 56.51 29.81
CA SER A 118 -35.81 57.77 29.46
C SER A 118 -35.43 58.53 30.73
N ILE A 119 -34.38 58.07 31.42
CA ILE A 119 -33.86 58.70 32.62
C ILE A 119 -33.00 59.90 32.17
N ARG A 120 -33.46 61.10 32.49
CA ARG A 120 -32.69 62.34 32.28
C ARG A 120 -32.15 62.85 33.61
N GLY A 121 -30.83 62.92 33.72
CA GLY A 121 -30.12 63.48 34.88
C GLY A 121 -29.84 62.47 36.01
N ALA A 122 -28.81 62.76 36.80
CA ALA A 122 -28.29 61.85 37.83
C ALA A 122 -29.27 61.59 39.00
N ASN A 123 -30.11 62.57 39.34
CA ASN A 123 -31.09 62.43 40.41
C ASN A 123 -32.22 61.45 40.03
N ALA A 124 -32.73 61.56 38.80
CA ALA A 124 -33.73 60.64 38.25
C ALA A 124 -33.20 59.20 38.16
N TYR A 125 -31.89 59.02 37.94
CA TYR A 125 -31.26 57.71 37.92
C TYR A 125 -31.18 57.06 39.31
N ARG A 126 -30.87 57.85 40.35
CA ARG A 126 -30.85 57.35 41.74
C ARG A 126 -32.23 56.95 42.24
N HIS A 127 -33.26 57.72 41.91
CA HIS A 127 -34.64 57.37 42.25
C HIS A 127 -35.08 56.08 41.55
N TYR A 128 -34.82 55.96 40.25
CA TYR A 128 -35.14 54.74 39.50
C TYR A 128 -34.50 53.48 40.10
N LEU A 129 -33.21 53.52 40.46
CA LEU A 129 -32.53 52.37 41.08
C LEU A 129 -33.09 52.00 42.46
N ARG A 130 -33.56 53.00 43.22
CA ARG A 130 -34.12 52.81 44.57
C ARG A 130 -35.50 52.16 44.52
N ASP A 131 -36.29 52.46 43.48
CA ASP A 131 -37.66 52.00 43.33
C ASP A 131 -37.78 50.71 42.47
N THR A 132 -36.70 50.26 41.82
CA THR A 132 -36.69 48.95 41.16
C THR A 132 -36.81 47.81 42.17
N GLU A 133 -37.98 47.17 42.19
CA GLU A 133 -38.25 45.96 42.96
C GLU A 133 -37.25 44.83 42.61
N PRO A 134 -36.79 44.04 43.61
CA PRO A 134 -35.88 42.93 43.37
C PRO A 134 -36.50 41.93 42.39
N LEU A 135 -35.69 41.44 41.45
CA LEU A 135 -36.13 40.43 40.48
C LEU A 135 -36.57 39.16 41.25
N PRO A 136 -37.75 38.60 40.94
CA PRO A 136 -38.20 37.37 41.61
C PRO A 136 -37.19 36.24 41.33
N ALA A 137 -36.84 35.50 42.38
CA ALA A 137 -35.97 34.34 42.25
C ALA A 137 -36.61 33.36 41.26
N LEU A 138 -35.81 32.90 40.29
CA LEU A 138 -36.22 31.85 39.34
C LEU A 138 -36.65 30.63 40.17
N ALA A 139 -37.95 30.40 40.25
CA ALA A 139 -38.49 29.14 40.74
C ALA A 139 -38.08 28.06 39.73
N GLN A 140 -37.36 27.07 40.24
CA GLN A 140 -36.76 25.94 39.50
C GLN A 140 -37.84 25.07 38.85
#